data_AF-A0A9W9SLQ2-F1
#
_entry.id   AF-A0A9W9SLQ2-F1
#
_cell.length_a   1.000
_cell.length_b   1.000
_cell.length_c   1.000
_cell.angle_alpha   90.00
_cell.angle_beta   90.00
_cell.angle_gamma   90.00
#
_symmetry.space_group_name_H-M   'P 1'
#
loop_
_entity.id
_entity.type
_entity.pdbx_description
1 polymer ?
#
loop_
_entity_poly.entity_id
_entity_poly.type
_entity_poly.pdbx_seq_one_letter_code
_entity_poly.pdbx_strand_id
1 'polypeptide(L)'
;MRSQAIRAVTPLRQRVLAQPTLSLRLHSTSSRTSPRLTPGAKALRAAPTIPFLGALFSSKSNAEESGAMSYPDQRSEDQWRAVLSPEQFRILREKGTERPGTGEYDSHYPSKGVYTCAGCNAPLYTADHKFKSGCGWPAYFDSIPGAVKRHVDNTLGMKRTEIVCSNCGGHLGHVFEGEGFPTPTDERHCVNSVSLRFTEDADAAAKGSNEKAKA
;
A
#
# COMPACT_ATOMS: atom_id res chain seq x y z
N MET A 1 -43.28 -45.89 22.11
CA MET A 1 -43.96 -45.51 23.37
C MET A 1 -42.91 -45.03 24.37
N ARG A 2 -43.20 -43.93 25.05
CA ARG A 2 -42.39 -43.20 26.05
C ARG A 2 -41.37 -42.22 25.45
N SER A 3 -41.19 -41.01 25.96
CA SER A 3 -42.09 -39.99 26.53
C SER A 3 -41.19 -38.76 26.67
N GLN A 4 -41.74 -37.60 26.33
CA GLN A 4 -41.10 -36.29 26.28
C GLN A 4 -40.53 -35.83 27.63
N ALA A 5 -39.52 -34.95 27.60
CA ALA A 5 -39.33 -33.91 28.62
C ALA A 5 -38.50 -32.73 28.04
N ILE A 6 -39.22 -31.78 27.46
CA ILE A 6 -38.72 -30.46 27.05
C ILE A 6 -38.69 -29.59 28.32
N ARG A 7 -37.51 -29.07 28.71
CA ARG A 7 -37.40 -28.04 29.75
C ARG A 7 -37.27 -26.66 29.10
N ALA A 8 -38.37 -25.93 29.09
CA ALA A 8 -38.42 -24.51 28.80
C ALA A 8 -37.83 -23.72 29.98
N VAL A 9 -36.91 -22.79 29.71
CA VAL A 9 -36.41 -21.81 30.68
C VAL A 9 -36.89 -20.43 30.24
N THR A 10 -37.55 -19.76 31.17
CA THR A 10 -38.29 -18.50 31.09
C THR A 10 -37.38 -17.29 30.78
N PRO A 11 -37.84 -16.28 30.00
CA PRO A 11 -37.08 -15.05 29.79
C PRO A 11 -37.21 -14.10 30.98
N LEU A 12 -36.09 -13.56 31.47
CA LEU A 12 -36.06 -12.53 32.50
C LEU A 12 -36.32 -11.15 31.87
N ARG A 13 -37.39 -10.49 32.32
CA ARG A 13 -37.81 -9.15 31.92
C ARG A 13 -36.89 -8.04 32.45
N GLN A 14 -36.62 -7.10 31.55
CA GLN A 14 -36.23 -5.68 31.65
C GLN A 14 -36.18 -5.01 33.03
N ARG A 15 -35.13 -4.19 33.23
CA ARG A 15 -35.23 -2.91 33.95
C ARG A 15 -34.69 -1.77 33.09
N VAL A 16 -35.61 -0.89 32.71
CA VAL A 16 -35.37 0.45 32.16
C VAL A 16 -34.91 1.35 33.31
N LEU A 17 -33.80 2.06 33.14
CA LEU A 17 -33.49 3.26 33.93
C LEU A 17 -33.22 4.40 32.96
N ALA A 18 -34.06 5.42 33.07
CA ALA A 18 -33.99 6.67 32.33
C ALA A 18 -32.95 7.63 32.93
N GLN A 19 -32.60 8.60 32.10
CA GLN A 19 -31.52 9.59 32.14
C GLN A 19 -31.48 10.52 33.37
N PRO A 20 -30.41 11.31 33.50
CA PRO A 20 -30.64 12.75 33.46
C PRO A 20 -29.79 13.47 32.40
N THR A 21 -30.49 14.29 31.63
CA THR A 21 -29.96 15.36 30.79
C THR A 21 -29.35 16.47 31.66
N LEU A 22 -28.10 16.86 31.40
CA LEU A 22 -27.60 18.16 31.83
C LEU A 22 -27.16 18.98 30.63
N SER A 23 -27.97 20.00 30.35
CA SER A 23 -27.74 21.08 29.40
C SER A 23 -26.92 22.17 30.09
N LEU A 24 -25.83 22.63 29.47
CA LEU A 24 -25.28 23.95 29.78
C LEU A 24 -24.57 24.60 28.58
N ARG A 25 -25.39 25.38 27.87
CA ARG A 25 -25.21 26.74 27.34
C ARG A 25 -23.86 27.21 26.78
N LEU A 26 -23.99 27.71 25.55
CA LEU A 26 -23.13 28.58 24.75
C LEU A 26 -22.64 29.84 25.48
N HIS A 27 -21.42 30.28 25.15
CA HIS A 27 -21.04 31.68 24.84
C HIS A 27 -19.85 31.59 23.84
N SER A 28 -19.88 32.06 22.59
CA SER A 28 -20.15 33.39 22.02
C SER A 28 -18.93 34.33 21.99
N THR A 29 -18.73 34.91 20.80
CA THR A 29 -17.90 36.08 20.43
C THR A 29 -16.41 35.81 20.17
N SER A 30 -15.95 35.94 18.92
CA SER A 30 -15.49 37.18 18.23
C SER A 30 -14.00 37.40 18.49
N SER A 31 -13.09 37.42 17.51
CA SER A 31 -12.89 38.52 16.57
C SER A 31 -11.61 38.17 15.78
N ARG A 32 -11.65 38.01 14.45
CA ARG A 32 -11.25 38.99 13.42
C ARG A 32 -10.06 39.87 13.81
N THR A 33 -8.87 39.58 13.27
CA THR A 33 -7.90 40.61 12.83
C THR A 33 -6.90 40.05 11.81
N SER A 34 -7.08 40.39 10.53
CA SER A 34 -5.97 40.60 9.57
C SER A 34 -5.47 42.04 9.79
N PRO A 35 -4.17 42.37 9.61
CA PRO A 35 -3.59 42.61 8.27
C PRO A 35 -2.11 42.12 8.20
N ARG A 36 -1.39 42.08 7.07
CA ARG A 36 -0.93 43.25 6.30
C ARG A 36 -0.14 42.74 5.08
N LEU A 37 -0.56 43.17 3.89
CA LEU A 37 0.26 43.16 2.68
C LEU A 37 1.42 44.13 2.84
N THR A 38 2.60 43.73 2.37
CA THR A 38 3.69 44.64 1.99
C THR A 38 3.88 44.57 0.49
N PRO A 39 3.93 45.71 -0.22
CA PRO A 39 4.32 45.77 -1.61
C PRO A 39 5.84 45.97 -1.70
N GLY A 40 6.50 45.18 -2.54
CA GLY A 40 7.94 45.28 -2.76
C GLY A 40 8.29 44.92 -4.19
N ALA A 41 7.83 45.75 -5.14
CA ALA A 41 8.33 45.73 -6.50
C ALA A 41 9.79 46.21 -6.52
N LYS A 42 10.70 45.43 -7.10
CA LYS A 42 11.84 45.98 -7.83
C LYS A 42 12.06 45.18 -9.12
N ALA A 43 12.00 45.94 -10.20
CA ALA A 43 12.13 45.53 -11.56
C ALA A 43 13.61 45.44 -12.00
N LEU A 44 13.83 44.64 -13.05
CA LEU A 44 14.68 44.87 -14.21
C LEU A 44 16.14 45.30 -13.99
N ARG A 45 17.07 44.37 -14.24
CA ARG A 45 18.33 44.63 -14.97
C ARG A 45 18.62 43.40 -15.84
N ALA A 46 18.38 43.49 -17.14
CA ALA A 46 19.36 43.84 -18.17
C ALA A 46 20.21 42.63 -18.57
N ALA A 47 19.83 42.05 -19.72
CA ALA A 47 20.55 40.98 -20.40
C ALA A 47 21.80 41.52 -21.11
N PRO A 48 22.93 40.80 -21.08
CA PRO A 48 23.96 40.94 -22.09
C PRO A 48 23.68 39.97 -23.25
N THR A 49 23.50 40.55 -24.43
CA THR A 49 23.56 39.86 -25.73
C THR A 49 24.96 39.27 -25.93
N ILE A 50 25.06 37.95 -25.95
CA ILE A 50 26.23 37.23 -26.45
C ILE A 50 25.84 36.60 -27.79
N PRO A 51 26.36 37.07 -28.93
CA PRO A 51 26.27 36.36 -30.18
C PRO A 51 27.47 35.41 -30.28
N PHE A 52 27.24 34.10 -30.36
CA PHE A 52 28.19 33.25 -31.07
C PHE A 52 27.59 31.90 -31.48
N LEU A 53 27.94 31.53 -32.72
CA LEU A 53 27.60 30.33 -33.46
C LEU A 53 27.91 29.02 -32.73
N GLY A 54 27.11 28.01 -33.03
CA GLY A 54 27.63 26.67 -33.32
C GLY A 54 27.56 25.66 -32.16
N ALA A 55 26.51 24.85 -32.15
CA ALA A 55 26.58 23.39 -32.02
C ALA A 55 25.16 22.82 -31.97
N LEU A 56 24.61 22.57 -33.15
CA LEU A 56 23.59 21.55 -33.35
C LEU A 56 24.23 20.20 -33.01
N PHE A 57 24.11 19.74 -31.77
CA PHE A 57 23.98 18.33 -31.39
C PHE A 57 23.49 18.33 -29.94
N SER A 58 22.17 18.43 -29.80
CA SER A 58 21.46 18.04 -28.59
C SER A 58 21.77 16.57 -28.35
N SER A 59 22.86 16.31 -27.63
CA SER A 59 23.13 15.01 -27.07
C SER A 59 22.04 14.78 -26.05
N LYS A 60 21.00 14.04 -26.44
CA LYS A 60 20.12 13.36 -25.50
C LYS A 60 21.05 12.54 -24.61
N SER A 61 21.33 13.08 -23.43
CA SER A 61 21.80 12.29 -22.31
C SER A 61 20.77 11.18 -22.15
N ASN A 62 21.08 10.00 -22.66
CA ASN A 62 20.42 8.78 -22.22
C ASN A 62 20.59 8.81 -20.71
N ALA A 63 19.47 9.05 -20.02
CA ALA A 63 19.39 8.92 -18.60
C ALA A 63 19.94 7.53 -18.28
N GLU A 64 20.97 7.56 -17.45
CA GLU A 64 21.70 6.48 -16.84
C GLU A 64 20.78 5.27 -16.57
N GLU A 65 20.86 4.27 -17.46
CA GLU A 65 20.24 2.97 -17.29
C GLU A 65 21.00 2.20 -16.21
N SER A 66 20.69 2.55 -14.97
CA SER A 66 21.26 1.96 -13.77
C SER A 66 20.62 0.59 -13.54
N GLY A 67 21.30 -0.46 -14.01
CA GLY A 67 21.18 -1.83 -13.48
C GLY A 67 19.76 -2.37 -13.31
N ALA A 68 18.89 -2.15 -14.29
CA ALA A 68 17.50 -2.59 -14.21
C ALA A 68 17.42 -4.12 -14.18
N MET A 69 17.12 -4.68 -13.00
CA MET A 69 16.62 -6.04 -12.91
C MET A 69 15.40 -6.15 -13.82
N SER A 70 15.50 -6.95 -14.88
CA SER A 70 14.41 -7.09 -15.85
C SER A 70 13.26 -7.90 -15.26
N TYR A 71 12.04 -7.36 -15.39
CA TYR A 71 10.78 -8.00 -14.97
C TYR A 71 9.92 -8.29 -16.21
N PRO A 72 9.03 -9.29 -16.20
CA PRO A 72 8.18 -9.56 -17.37
C PRO A 72 7.32 -8.37 -17.85
N ASP A 73 6.77 -7.57 -16.93
CA ASP A 73 6.01 -6.36 -17.25
C ASP A 73 6.95 -5.16 -17.44
N GLN A 74 7.08 -4.71 -18.69
CA GLN A 74 8.02 -3.68 -19.15
C GLN A 74 7.36 -2.31 -19.40
N ARG A 75 6.24 -2.03 -18.72
CA ARG A 75 5.59 -0.71 -18.81
C ARG A 75 6.52 0.42 -18.35
N SER A 76 6.50 1.53 -19.08
CA SER A 76 7.25 2.75 -18.73
C SER A 76 6.66 3.45 -17.51
N GLU A 77 7.43 4.33 -16.88
CA GLU A 77 6.94 5.12 -15.73
C GLU A 77 5.72 5.98 -16.09
N ASP A 78 5.64 6.52 -17.31
CA ASP A 78 4.47 7.27 -17.77
C ASP A 78 3.22 6.39 -17.91
N GLN A 79 3.39 5.17 -18.41
CA GLN A 79 2.30 4.18 -18.46
C GLN A 79 1.85 3.79 -17.06
N TRP A 80 2.77 3.67 -16.11
CA TRP A 80 2.45 3.44 -14.71
C TRP A 80 1.69 4.60 -14.07
N ARG A 81 2.13 5.85 -14.28
CA ARG A 81 1.43 7.05 -13.80
C ARG A 81 0.01 7.16 -14.35
N ALA A 82 -0.25 6.65 -15.54
CA ALA A 82 -1.58 6.67 -16.16
C ALA A 82 -2.56 5.65 -15.54
N VAL A 83 -2.07 4.54 -14.97
CA VAL A 83 -2.92 3.43 -14.49
C VAL A 83 -2.95 3.28 -12.96
N LEU A 84 -1.95 3.83 -12.27
CA LEU A 84 -1.86 3.81 -10.81
C LEU A 84 -2.43 5.09 -10.22
N SER A 85 -3.03 4.99 -9.04
CA SER A 85 -3.25 6.18 -8.22
C SER A 85 -1.91 6.80 -7.80
N PRO A 86 -1.87 8.09 -7.44
CA PRO A 86 -0.63 8.73 -6.97
C PRO A 86 0.03 7.98 -5.80
N GLU A 87 -0.78 7.47 -4.86
CA GLU A 87 -0.28 6.73 -3.70
C GLU A 87 0.21 5.32 -4.08
N GLN A 88 -0.46 4.65 -5.01
CA GLN A 88 0.03 3.39 -5.58
C GLN A 88 1.35 3.58 -6.31
N PHE A 89 1.48 4.65 -7.09
CA PHE A 89 2.73 4.97 -7.78
C PHE A 89 3.86 5.23 -6.78
N ARG A 90 3.63 6.09 -5.78
CA ARG A 90 4.60 6.40 -4.72
C ARG A 90 5.10 5.14 -4.02
N ILE A 91 4.21 4.21 -3.70
CA ILE A 91 4.59 2.99 -2.99
C ILE A 91 5.23 1.98 -3.95
N LEU A 92 4.55 1.58 -5.03
CA LEU A 92 5.00 0.51 -5.92
C LEU A 92 6.24 0.89 -6.74
N ARG A 93 6.40 2.16 -7.14
CA ARG A 93 7.48 2.60 -8.06
C ARG A 93 8.55 3.40 -7.34
N GLU A 94 8.16 4.27 -6.42
CA GLU A 94 9.10 5.13 -5.67
C GLU A 94 9.51 4.53 -4.30
N LYS A 95 9.17 3.26 -4.06
CA LYS A 95 9.50 2.50 -2.83
C LYS A 95 9.04 3.19 -1.54
N GLY A 96 7.94 3.91 -1.61
CA GLY A 96 7.29 4.51 -0.45
C GLY A 96 6.70 3.47 0.50
N THR A 97 6.36 3.91 1.70
CA THR A 97 5.64 3.10 2.70
C THR A 97 4.37 3.83 3.13
N GLU A 98 3.25 3.13 3.26
CA GLU A 98 2.01 3.66 3.83
C GLU A 98 2.14 3.83 5.35
N ARG A 99 1.32 4.70 5.96
CA ARG A 99 1.38 4.91 7.41
C ARG A 99 0.86 3.67 8.15
N PRO A 100 1.50 3.22 9.25
CA PRO A 100 1.03 2.07 10.00
C PRO A 100 -0.42 2.25 10.49
N GLY A 101 -1.19 1.17 10.45
CA GLY A 101 -2.57 1.09 10.93
C GLY A 101 -3.61 1.76 10.03
N THR A 102 -3.21 2.24 8.84
CA THR A 102 -4.13 2.92 7.90
C THR A 102 -4.55 2.09 6.70
N GLY A 103 -3.83 1.01 6.42
CA GLY A 103 -4.06 0.19 5.24
C GLY A 103 -5.33 -0.64 5.32
N GLU A 104 -6.06 -0.73 4.21
CA GLU A 104 -7.32 -1.49 4.08
C GLU A 104 -7.17 -2.95 4.55
N TYR A 105 -6.00 -3.56 4.31
CA TYR A 105 -5.79 -4.98 4.54
C TYR A 105 -5.08 -5.31 5.86
N ASP A 106 -4.76 -4.32 6.69
CA ASP A 106 -4.11 -4.56 7.99
C ASP A 106 -5.00 -5.39 8.92
N SER A 107 -6.27 -5.00 9.04
CA SER A 107 -7.28 -5.69 9.87
C SER A 107 -8.21 -6.63 9.09
N HIS A 108 -7.88 -6.95 7.84
CA HIS A 108 -8.72 -7.77 6.96
C HIS A 108 -8.30 -9.24 6.98
N TYR A 109 -9.07 -10.14 7.60
CA TYR A 109 -8.75 -11.57 7.73
C TYR A 109 -9.86 -12.45 7.12
N PRO A 110 -9.92 -12.57 5.79
CA PRO A 110 -10.90 -13.41 5.12
C PRO A 110 -10.55 -14.89 5.30
N SER A 111 -11.55 -15.77 5.24
CA SER A 111 -11.35 -17.23 5.33
C SER A 111 -10.81 -17.85 4.05
N LYS A 112 -10.90 -17.15 2.92
CA LYS A 112 -10.41 -17.57 1.60
C LYS A 112 -10.19 -16.34 0.72
N GLY A 113 -9.39 -16.49 -0.34
CA GLY A 113 -9.18 -15.45 -1.34
C GLY A 113 -7.70 -15.21 -1.63
N VAL A 114 -7.44 -14.31 -2.57
CA VAL A 114 -6.10 -14.01 -3.09
C VAL A 114 -5.85 -12.51 -3.06
N TYR A 115 -4.68 -12.13 -2.56
CA TYR A 115 -4.14 -10.78 -2.69
C TYR A 115 -3.25 -10.73 -3.93
N THR A 116 -3.59 -9.83 -4.83
CA THR A 116 -2.88 -9.59 -6.10
C THR A 116 -2.14 -8.25 -6.05
N CYS A 117 -1.09 -8.11 -6.87
CA CYS A 117 -0.36 -6.86 -7.01
C CYS A 117 -1.27 -5.77 -7.57
N ALA A 118 -1.38 -4.63 -6.89
CA ALA A 118 -2.22 -3.53 -7.34
C ALA A 118 -1.81 -2.92 -8.70
N GLY A 119 -0.55 -3.12 -9.12
CA GLY A 119 -0.06 -2.61 -10.40
C GLY A 119 -0.25 -3.55 -11.59
N CYS A 120 0.08 -4.85 -11.44
CA CYS A 120 0.01 -5.79 -12.56
C CYS A 120 -1.11 -6.83 -12.45
N ASN A 121 -1.76 -6.95 -11.28
CA ASN A 121 -2.74 -7.98 -10.91
C ASN A 121 -2.16 -9.40 -10.77
N ALA A 122 -0.83 -9.56 -10.75
CA ALA A 122 -0.23 -10.88 -10.48
C ALA A 122 -0.59 -11.35 -9.06
N PRO A 123 -0.94 -12.62 -8.85
CA PRO A 123 -1.26 -13.16 -7.53
C PRO A 123 0.01 -13.21 -6.66
N LEU A 124 -0.07 -12.72 -5.42
CA LEU A 124 1.06 -12.58 -4.50
C LEU A 124 0.91 -13.44 -3.26
N TYR A 125 -0.25 -13.38 -2.62
CA TYR A 125 -0.53 -14.03 -1.34
C TYR A 125 -1.92 -14.67 -1.34
N THR A 126 -2.11 -15.74 -0.60
CA THR A 126 -3.44 -16.29 -0.28
C THR A 126 -3.90 -15.78 1.09
N ALA A 127 -5.20 -15.88 1.36
CA ALA A 127 -5.75 -15.61 2.69
C ALA A 127 -5.09 -16.48 3.78
N ASP A 128 -4.76 -17.74 3.46
CA ASP A 128 -4.15 -18.69 4.40
C ASP A 128 -2.75 -18.26 4.85
N HIS A 129 -2.03 -17.50 4.02
CA HIS A 129 -0.70 -17.00 4.38
C HIS A 129 -0.76 -15.83 5.36
N LYS A 130 -1.92 -15.19 5.51
CA LYS A 130 -2.07 -13.98 6.31
C LYS A 130 -2.15 -14.32 7.80
N PHE A 131 -1.45 -13.55 8.62
CA PHE A 131 -1.49 -13.71 10.07
C PHE A 131 -1.43 -12.37 10.81
N LYS A 132 -1.80 -12.39 12.10
CA LYS A 132 -1.79 -11.20 12.95
C LYS A 132 -0.42 -10.99 13.59
N SER A 133 0.42 -10.17 12.98
CA SER A 133 1.74 -9.80 13.51
C SER A 133 1.70 -8.63 14.50
N GLY A 134 0.73 -7.72 14.37
CA GLY A 134 0.68 -6.47 15.13
C GLY A 134 1.65 -5.39 14.63
N CYS A 135 2.27 -5.54 13.45
CA CYS A 135 3.25 -4.57 12.94
C CYS A 135 2.62 -3.28 12.37
N GLY A 136 1.30 -3.21 12.23
CA GLY A 136 0.58 -2.05 11.66
C GLY A 136 0.47 -2.08 10.13
N TRP A 137 0.79 -3.21 9.51
CA TRP A 137 0.64 -3.47 8.08
C TRP A 137 0.19 -4.92 7.89
N PRO A 138 -0.47 -5.27 6.78
CA PRO A 138 -0.79 -6.66 6.50
C PRO A 138 0.48 -7.51 6.46
N ALA A 139 0.47 -8.57 7.28
CA ALA A 139 1.55 -9.52 7.40
C ALA A 139 1.18 -10.89 6.81
N TYR A 140 2.14 -11.48 6.10
CA TYR A 140 2.03 -12.83 5.54
C TYR A 140 3.28 -13.63 5.92
N PHE A 141 3.14 -14.94 6.17
CA PHE A 141 4.28 -15.79 6.51
C PHE A 141 4.92 -16.46 5.29
N ASP A 142 4.20 -16.51 4.17
CA ASP A 142 4.70 -17.06 2.90
C ASP A 142 4.01 -16.35 1.74
N SER A 143 4.52 -16.53 0.52
CA SER A 143 3.95 -16.02 -0.73
C SER A 143 3.57 -17.16 -1.65
N ILE A 144 2.77 -16.87 -2.67
CA ILE A 144 2.56 -17.84 -3.75
C ILE A 144 3.93 -18.13 -4.39
N PRO A 145 4.30 -19.41 -4.62
CA PRO A 145 5.63 -19.76 -5.11
C PRO A 145 6.03 -18.97 -6.36
N GLY A 146 7.16 -18.26 -6.27
CA GLY A 146 7.70 -17.44 -7.37
C GLY A 146 7.03 -16.08 -7.57
N ALA A 147 6.04 -15.69 -6.76
CA ALA A 147 5.32 -14.42 -6.90
C ALA A 147 6.10 -13.20 -6.38
N VAL A 148 7.06 -13.42 -5.47
CA VAL A 148 7.83 -12.36 -4.80
C VAL A 148 9.33 -12.58 -5.04
N LYS A 149 10.05 -11.50 -5.37
CA LYS A 149 11.52 -11.47 -5.39
C LYS A 149 12.03 -10.70 -4.17
N ARG A 150 13.19 -11.11 -3.64
CA ARG A 150 13.88 -10.50 -2.49
C ARG A 150 15.10 -9.72 -2.97
N HIS A 151 15.28 -8.52 -2.45
CA HIS A 151 16.45 -7.66 -2.71
C HIS A 151 17.03 -7.16 -1.40
N VAL A 152 18.36 -7.06 -1.32
CA VAL A 152 19.00 -6.45 -0.15
C VAL A 152 18.79 -4.94 -0.21
N ASP A 153 18.21 -4.39 0.86
CA ASP A 153 17.99 -2.96 1.06
C ASP A 153 18.89 -2.46 2.19
N ASN A 154 19.87 -1.62 1.84
CA ASN A 154 20.81 -1.01 2.78
C ASN A 154 20.49 0.47 3.07
N THR A 155 19.29 0.94 2.71
CA THR A 155 18.88 2.32 2.97
C THR A 155 18.74 2.59 4.47
N LEU A 156 18.87 3.87 4.85
CA LEU A 156 18.75 4.33 6.25
C LEU A 156 19.76 3.67 7.22
N GLY A 157 20.87 3.13 6.72
CA GLY A 157 21.91 2.49 7.54
C GLY A 157 21.51 1.15 8.15
N MET A 158 20.41 0.55 7.69
CA MET A 158 19.93 -0.76 8.13
C MET A 158 20.00 -1.77 6.99
N LYS A 159 20.38 -3.01 7.28
CA LYS A 159 20.29 -4.12 6.33
C LYS A 159 18.92 -4.78 6.46
N ARG A 160 18.06 -4.57 5.47
CA ARG A 160 16.72 -5.18 5.36
C ARG A 160 16.62 -5.98 4.07
N THR A 161 15.58 -6.80 3.96
CA THR A 161 15.27 -7.52 2.72
C THR A 161 13.99 -6.95 2.14
N GLU A 162 14.11 -6.17 1.07
CA GLU A 162 12.97 -5.68 0.31
C GLU A 162 12.29 -6.83 -0.43
N ILE A 163 10.95 -6.83 -0.45
CA ILE A 163 10.14 -7.73 -1.26
C ILE A 163 9.44 -6.95 -2.37
N VAL A 164 9.54 -7.46 -3.59
CA VAL A 164 8.93 -6.86 -4.79
C VAL A 164 8.13 -7.91 -5.57
N CYS A 165 7.14 -7.45 -6.34
CA CYS A 165 6.40 -8.33 -7.25
C CYS A 165 7.35 -8.90 -8.33
N SER A 166 7.35 -10.21 -8.50
CA SER A 166 8.23 -10.87 -9.49
C SER A 166 7.87 -10.55 -10.95
N ASN A 167 6.63 -10.11 -11.20
CA ASN A 167 6.12 -9.81 -12.54
C ASN A 167 6.40 -8.37 -13.00
N CYS A 168 6.26 -7.36 -12.13
CA CYS A 168 6.44 -5.95 -12.52
C CYS A 168 7.49 -5.17 -11.71
N GLY A 169 8.12 -5.81 -10.73
CA GLY A 169 9.10 -5.17 -9.86
C GLY A 169 8.53 -4.16 -8.87
N GLY A 170 7.20 -4.07 -8.76
CA GLY A 170 6.56 -3.14 -7.83
C GLY A 170 6.92 -3.46 -6.38
N HIS A 171 7.32 -2.42 -5.62
CA HIS A 171 7.64 -2.52 -4.20
C HIS A 171 6.41 -2.94 -3.37
N LEU A 172 6.58 -4.01 -2.60
CA LEU A 172 5.54 -4.53 -1.72
C LEU A 172 5.80 -4.12 -0.27
N GLY A 173 7.05 -4.19 0.17
CA GLY A 173 7.46 -3.92 1.54
C GLY A 173 8.77 -4.63 1.88
N HIS A 174 8.85 -5.22 3.08
CA HIS A 174 10.04 -5.93 3.54
C HIS A 174 9.69 -7.26 4.20
N VAL A 175 10.62 -8.22 4.14
CA VAL A 175 10.55 -9.48 4.88
C VAL A 175 11.53 -9.46 6.05
N PHE A 176 11.06 -9.98 7.18
CA PHE A 176 11.82 -10.20 8.41
C PHE A 176 11.76 -11.69 8.74
N GLU A 177 12.82 -12.25 9.31
CA GLU A 177 12.97 -13.68 9.59
C GLU A 177 13.45 -13.85 11.04
N GLY A 178 13.05 -14.94 11.70
CA GLY A 178 13.55 -15.29 13.04
C GLY A 178 12.95 -14.45 14.17
N GLU A 179 11.72 -13.97 14.01
CA GLU A 179 11.02 -13.16 15.01
C GLU A 179 10.26 -14.01 16.05
N GLY A 180 10.19 -15.33 15.85
CA GLY A 180 9.54 -16.27 16.75
C GLY A 180 8.01 -16.30 16.60
N PHE A 181 7.49 -16.02 15.41
CA PHE A 181 6.06 -16.18 15.14
C PHE A 181 5.69 -17.66 15.05
N PRO A 182 4.49 -18.06 15.52
CA PRO A 182 4.00 -19.44 15.41
C PRO A 182 3.49 -19.74 13.99
N THR A 183 4.34 -19.50 12.98
CA THR A 183 4.06 -19.73 11.56
C THR A 183 5.04 -20.77 11.00
N PRO A 184 4.71 -21.48 9.91
CA PRO A 184 5.56 -22.56 9.39
C PRO A 184 6.98 -22.12 9.00
N THR A 185 7.15 -20.86 8.58
CA THR A 185 8.39 -20.32 8.05
C THR A 185 9.16 -19.44 9.03
N ASP A 186 8.50 -18.98 10.11
CA ASP A 186 8.99 -17.89 10.98
C ASP A 186 9.44 -16.63 10.20
N GLU A 187 8.77 -16.39 9.06
CA GLU A 187 8.94 -15.17 8.27
C GLU A 187 7.75 -14.23 8.46
N ARG A 188 8.02 -12.94 8.34
CA ARG A 188 7.03 -11.88 8.33
C ARG A 188 7.25 -10.99 7.11
N HIS A 189 6.48 -11.24 6.06
CA HIS A 189 6.32 -10.34 4.94
C HIS A 189 5.42 -9.17 5.38
N CYS A 190 6.03 -8.03 5.71
CA CYS A 190 5.36 -6.80 6.08
C CYS A 190 5.06 -5.99 4.82
N VAL A 191 3.80 -6.00 4.37
CA VAL A 191 3.41 -5.51 3.04
C VAL A 191 2.57 -4.24 3.14
N ASN A 192 2.72 -3.30 2.22
CA ASN A 192 1.80 -2.17 2.10
C ASN A 192 0.45 -2.64 1.54
N SER A 193 -0.65 -2.29 2.20
CA SER A 193 -2.00 -2.58 1.72
C SER A 193 -2.27 -1.95 0.35
N VAL A 194 -1.78 -0.72 0.13
CA VAL A 194 -1.88 -0.02 -1.16
C VAL A 194 -1.23 -0.80 -2.31
N SER A 195 -0.21 -1.62 -2.04
CA SER A 195 0.43 -2.47 -3.06
C SER A 195 -0.40 -3.69 -3.44
N LEU A 196 -1.52 -3.94 -2.76
CA LEU A 196 -2.36 -5.12 -2.91
C LEU A 196 -3.77 -4.76 -3.41
N ARG A 197 -4.42 -5.76 -3.99
CA ARG A 197 -5.87 -5.82 -4.22
C ARG A 197 -6.35 -7.19 -3.79
N PHE A 198 -7.55 -7.28 -3.25
CA PHE A 198 -8.12 -8.56 -2.79
C PHE A 198 -9.27 -9.04 -3.67
N THR A 199 -9.33 -10.36 -3.89
CA THR A 199 -10.49 -11.05 -4.49
C THR A 199 -10.79 -12.33 -3.71
N GLU A 200 -12.06 -12.56 -3.38
CA GLU A 200 -12.52 -13.82 -2.80
C GLU A 200 -12.57 -14.95 -3.83
N ASP A 201 -12.65 -14.59 -5.12
CA ASP A 201 -12.78 -15.52 -6.23
C ASP A 201 -11.40 -15.88 -6.79
N ALA A 202 -10.88 -17.03 -6.36
CA ALA A 202 -9.54 -17.50 -6.71
C ALA A 202 -9.40 -17.74 -8.24
N ASP A 203 -10.49 -18.15 -8.90
CA ASP A 203 -10.51 -18.37 -10.35
C ASP A 203 -10.45 -17.05 -11.12
N ALA A 204 -10.95 -15.95 -10.55
CA ALA A 204 -10.80 -14.61 -11.13
C ALA A 204 -9.36 -14.10 -11.03
N ALA A 205 -8.64 -14.43 -9.94
CA ALA A 205 -7.24 -14.07 -9.76
C ALA A 205 -6.32 -14.73 -10.82
N ALA A 206 -6.60 -15.97 -11.20
CA ALA A 206 -5.81 -16.73 -12.17
C ALA A 206 -6.02 -16.27 -13.63
N LYS A 207 -7.16 -15.68 -13.97
CA LYS A 207 -7.45 -15.21 -15.33
C LYS A 207 -6.73 -13.89 -15.66
N GLY A 208 -6.61 -13.00 -14.68
CA GLY A 208 -5.96 -11.69 -14.86
C GLY A 208 -4.46 -11.74 -15.19
N SER A 209 -3.78 -12.83 -14.84
CA SER A 209 -2.36 -13.05 -15.21
C SER A 209 -2.19 -13.61 -16.63
N ASN A 210 -3.13 -14.42 -17.11
CA ASN A 210 -2.99 -15.14 -18.37
C ASN A 210 -3.32 -14.28 -19.61
N GLU A 211 -4.20 -13.29 -19.47
CA GLU A 211 -4.57 -12.40 -20.56
C GLU A 211 -3.46 -11.39 -20.91
N LYS A 212 -2.64 -11.02 -19.92
CA LYS A 212 -1.46 -10.15 -20.13
C LYS A 212 -0.22 -10.87 -20.64
N ALA A 213 -0.12 -12.19 -20.46
CA ALA A 213 0.99 -12.98 -21.01
C ALA A 213 0.85 -13.27 -22.51
N LYS A 214 -0.30 -12.91 -23.12
CA LYS A 214 -0.64 -13.19 -24.53
C LYS A 214 -0.73 -11.94 -25.41
N ALA A 215 -0.64 -10.75 -24.82
CA ALA A 215 -0.64 -9.45 -25.51
C ALA A 215 0.78 -8.90 -25.60
#